data_AF-A0A5B8MPQ2-F1
#
_entry.id   AF-A0A5B8MPQ2-F1
#
_cell.length_a   1.000
_cell.length_b   1.000
_cell.length_c   1.000
_cell.angle_alpha   90.00
_cell.angle_beta   90.00
_cell.angle_gamma   90.00
#
_symmetry.space_group_name_H-M   'P 1'
#
loop_
_entity.id
_entity.type
_entity.pdbx_description
1 polymer ?
#
loop_
_entity_poly.entity_id
_entity_poly.type
_entity_poly.pdbx_seq_one_letter_code
_entity_poly.pdbx_strand_id
1 'polypeptide(L)' 'MAVECNLSGEDVLILVLNFILPCVGVYMKAQKFDVNFWIALVLMVFVVTWPLAIVFAYLYYFDIVRVNSAS' A
#
# COMPACT_ATOMS: atom_id res chain seq x y z
N MET A 1 -18.61 30.01 4.83
CA MET A 1 -18.87 28.70 5.48
C MET A 1 -17.54 28.23 6.03
N ALA A 2 -17.26 28.55 7.30
CA ALA A 2 -16.08 28.03 7.97
C ALA A 2 -16.37 26.56 8.31
N VAL A 3 -15.64 25.65 7.67
CA VAL A 3 -15.67 24.23 8.03
C VAL A 3 -14.98 24.15 9.40
N GLU A 4 -15.77 24.03 10.46
CA GLU A 4 -15.28 23.75 11.79
C GLU A 4 -14.63 22.36 11.75
N CYS A 5 -13.32 22.32 11.49
CA CYS A 5 -12.52 21.13 11.66
C CYS A 5 -12.38 20.83 13.15
N ASN A 6 -13.43 20.28 13.75
CA ASN A 6 -13.39 19.60 15.04
C ASN A 6 -12.78 18.19 14.84
N LEU A 7 -11.63 18.13 14.16
CA LEU A 7 -10.92 16.89 13.89
C LEU A 7 -10.13 16.53 15.15
N SER A 8 -10.61 15.50 15.86
CA SER A 8 -9.78 14.79 16.83
C SER A 8 -8.49 14.39 16.12
N GLY A 9 -7.32 14.51 16.79
CA GLY A 9 -6.03 14.16 16.19
C GLY A 9 -5.97 12.73 15.63
N GLU A 10 -6.85 11.86 16.14
CA GLU A 10 -7.08 10.50 15.66
C GLU A 10 -7.60 10.43 14.21
N ASP A 11 -8.51 11.32 13.79
CA ASP A 11 -9.05 11.33 12.44
C ASP A 11 -8.01 11.75 11.40
N VAL A 12 -7.16 12.72 11.75
CA VAL A 12 -6.04 13.14 10.90
C VAL A 12 -5.04 12.00 10.78
N LEU A 13 -4.74 11.31 11.89
CA LEU A 13 -3.83 10.17 11.90
C LEU A 13 -4.36 9.02 11.04
N ILE A 14 -5.66 8.69 11.15
CA ILE A 14 -6.32 7.69 10.30
C ILE A 14 -6.24 8.08 8.83
N LEU A 15 -6.46 9.35 8.49
CA LEU A 15 -6.42 9.83 7.10
C LEU A 15 -5.01 9.73 6.49
N VAL A 16 -3.99 10.13 7.25
CA VAL A 16 -2.57 9.99 6.83
C VAL A 16 -2.17 8.52 6.71
N LEU A 17 -2.57 7.69 7.68
CA LEU A 17 -2.31 6.25 7.62
C LEU A 17 -3.02 5.59 6.46
N ASN A 18 -4.23 6.03 6.10
CA ASN A 18 -4.93 5.48 4.95
C ASN A 18 -4.19 5.74 3.62
N PHE A 19 -3.38 6.80 3.56
CA PHE A 19 -2.61 7.16 2.37
C PHE A 19 -1.28 6.40 2.28
N ILE A 20 -0.59 6.23 3.41
CA ILE A 20 0.74 5.57 3.47
C ILE A 20 0.60 4.05 3.60
N LEU A 21 -0.23 3.59 4.53
CA LEU A 21 -0.49 2.19 4.85
C LEU A 21 -2.01 1.97 5.00
N PRO A 22 -2.76 1.87 3.87
CA PRO A 22 -4.23 1.80 3.86
C PRO A 22 -4.79 0.74 4.81
N CYS A 23 -4.11 -0.39 4.94
CA CYS A 23 -4.47 -1.48 5.86
C CYS A 23 -4.52 -1.01 7.32
N VAL A 24 -3.53 -0.22 7.75
CA VAL A 24 -3.46 0.27 9.14
C VAL A 24 -4.47 1.38 9.39
N GLY A 25 -4.72 2.24 8.39
CA GLY A 25 -5.79 3.24 8.46
C GLY A 25 -7.17 2.60 8.64
N VAL A 26 -7.47 1.55 7.86
CA VAL A 26 -8.71 0.78 7.99
C VAL A 26 -8.80 0.06 9.34
N TYR A 27 -7.70 -0.52 9.82
CA TYR A 27 -7.64 -1.16 11.13
C TYR A 27 -7.88 -0.16 12.28
N MET A 28 -7.25 1.01 12.27
CA MET A 28 -7.43 2.00 13.33
C MET A 28 -8.86 2.55 13.38
N LYS A 29 -9.51 2.70 12.22
CA LYS A 29 -10.90 3.18 12.16
C LYS A 29 -11.92 2.17 12.68
N ALA A 30 -11.74 0.88 12.40
CA ALA A 30 -12.69 -0.17 12.80
C ALA A 30 -12.31 -0.89 14.11
N GLN A 31 -11.05 -0.75 14.56
CA GLN A 31 -10.40 -1.52 15.62
C GLN A 31 -10.64 -3.05 15.53
N LYS A 32 -10.87 -3.54 14.31
CA LYS A 32 -11.16 -4.95 14.02
C LYS A 32 -10.50 -5.38 12.72
N PHE A 33 -10.09 -6.64 12.67
CA PHE A 33 -9.60 -7.28 11.45
C PHE A 33 -10.78 -7.73 10.58
N ASP A 34 -11.45 -6.76 9.97
CA ASP A 34 -12.57 -7.00 9.06
C ASP A 34 -12.12 -7.38 7.64
N VAL A 35 -13.05 -7.87 6.83
CA VAL A 35 -12.80 -8.22 5.41
C VAL A 35 -12.17 -7.04 4.64
N ASN A 36 -12.54 -5.81 4.99
CA ASN A 36 -11.96 -4.59 4.40
C ASN A 36 -10.46 -4.43 4.70
N PHE A 37 -9.98 -4.87 5.87
CA PHE A 37 -8.55 -4.86 6.19
C PHE A 37 -7.79 -5.82 5.27
N TRP A 38 -8.32 -7.03 5.09
CA TRP A 38 -7.71 -8.05 4.23
C TRP A 38 -7.70 -7.63 2.76
N ILE A 39 -8.79 -7.03 2.27
CA ILE A 39 -8.85 -6.48 0.92
C ILE A 39 -7.83 -5.36 0.74
N ALA A 40 -7.74 -4.42 1.69
CA ALA A 40 -6.76 -3.34 1.64
C ALA A 40 -5.31 -3.86 1.66
N LEU A 41 -5.05 -4.91 2.46
CA LEU A 41 -3.74 -5.56 2.52
C LEU A 41 -3.37 -6.23 1.21
N VAL A 42 -4.27 -7.00 0.62
CA VAL A 42 -4.03 -7.65 -0.68
C VAL A 42 -3.83 -6.62 -1.78
N LEU A 43 -4.66 -5.56 -1.83
CA LEU A 43 -4.51 -4.48 -2.80
C LEU A 43 -3.18 -3.75 -2.65
N MET A 44 -2.75 -3.43 -1.43
CA MET A 44 -1.47 -2.77 -1.19
C MET A 44 -0.31 -3.65 -1.68
N VAL A 45 -0.31 -4.93 -1.32
CA VAL A 45 0.73 -5.88 -1.76
C VAL A 45 0.74 -5.98 -3.28
N PHE A 46 -0.42 -6.11 -3.92
CA PHE A 46 -0.53 -6.20 -5.37
C PHE A 46 0.00 -4.94 -6.07
N VAL A 47 -0.45 -3.76 -5.65
CA VAL A 47 -0.04 -2.46 -6.23
C VAL A 47 1.47 -2.21 -6.08
N VAL A 48 2.11 -2.69 -5.02
CA VAL A 48 3.56 -2.50 -4.83
C VAL A 48 4.36 -3.57 -5.58
N THR A 49 3.96 -4.83 -5.47
CA THR A 49 4.74 -5.96 -6.01
C THR A 49 4.62 -6.10 -7.53
N TRP A 50 3.46 -5.82 -8.12
CA TRP A 50 3.27 -5.98 -9.57
C TRP A 50 4.10 -5.01 -10.42
N PRO A 51 4.15 -3.70 -10.14
CA PRO A 51 5.01 -2.80 -10.90
C PRO A 51 6.49 -3.20 -10.79
N LEU A 52 6.94 -3.59 -9.60
CA LEU A 52 8.30 -4.10 -9.40
C LEU A 52 8.56 -5.37 -10.23
N ALA A 53 7.62 -6.30 -10.25
CA ALA A 53 7.71 -7.52 -11.05
C ALA A 53 7.72 -7.24 -12.56
N ILE A 54 6.89 -6.29 -13.03
CA ILE A 54 6.85 -5.88 -14.43
C ILE A 54 8.18 -5.23 -14.83
N VAL A 55 8.69 -4.30 -14.01
CA VAL A 55 9.99 -3.66 -14.25
C VAL A 55 11.10 -4.71 -14.30
N PHE A 56 11.12 -5.66 -13.35
CA PHE A 56 12.08 -6.76 -13.35
C PHE A 56 11.97 -7.62 -14.61
N ALA A 57 10.76 -7.98 -15.03
CA ALA A 57 10.52 -8.77 -16.24
C ALA A 57 10.99 -8.04 -17.50
N TYR A 58 10.75 -6.73 -17.61
CA TYR A 58 11.27 -5.92 -18.72
C TYR A 58 12.79 -5.84 -18.71
N LEU A 59 13.41 -5.59 -17.56
CA LEU A 59 14.87 -5.55 -17.41
C LEU A 59 15.54 -6.88 -17.76
N TYR A 60 14.89 -7.99 -17.42
CA TYR A 60 15.32 -9.34 -17.78
C TYR A 60 15.14 -9.62 -19.28
N TYR A 61 13.98 -9.26 -19.87
CA TYR A 61 13.72 -9.43 -21.30
C TYR A 61 14.71 -8.68 -22.19
N PHE A 62 15.10 -7.46 -21.79
CA PHE A 62 16.09 -6.66 -22.50
C PHE A 62 17.55 -6.99 -22.14
N ASP A 63 17.79 -8.02 -21.31
CA ASP A 63 19.12 -8.45 -20.83
C ASP A 63 19.95 -7.30 -20.20
N ILE A 64 19.28 -6.25 -19.71
CA ILE A 64 19.89 -5.11 -19.03
C ILE A 64 20.41 -5.55 -17.65
N VAL A 65 19.68 -6.46 -17.02
CA VAL A 65 20.09 -7.13 -15.78
C VAL A 65 20.52 -8.55 -16.15
N ARG A 66 21.81 -8.72 -16.50
CA ARG A 66 22.43 -10.04 -16.56
C ARG A 66 22.47 -10.64 -15.16
N VAL A 67 21.49 -11.46 -14.83
CA VAL A 67 21.61 -12.39 -13.70
C VAL A 67 22.58 -13.46 -14.17
N ASN A 68 23.88 -13.26 -13.89
CA ASN A 68 24.92 -14.27 -14.12
C ASN A 68 24.48 -15.55 -13.39
N SER A 69 23.90 -16.45 -14.15
CA SER A 69 23.69 -17.83 -13.74
C SER A 69 25.07 -18.48 -13.85
N ALA A 70 25.91 -18.25 -12.84
CA ALA A 70 27.14 -19.00 -12.68
C ALA A 70 26.73 -20.42 -12.27
N SER A 71 26.54 -21.25 -13.29
CA SER A 71 26.55 -22.71 -13.22
C SER A 71 27.93 -23.22 -12.86
#